data_AF-A0A850BEQ7-F1
#
_entry.id   AF-A0A850BEQ7-F1
#
_cell.length_a   1.000
_cell.length_b   1.000
_cell.length_c   1.000
_cell.angle_alpha   90.00
_cell.angle_beta   90.00
_cell.angle_gamma   90.00
#
_symmetry.space_group_name_H-M   'P 1'
#
loop_
_entity.id
_entity.type
_entity.pdbx_description
1 polymer ?
#
loop_
_entity_poly.entity_id
_entity_poly.type
_entity_poly.pdbx_seq_one_letter_code
_entity_poly.pdbx_strand_id
1 'polypeptide(L)'
;MPTTPIATSAALSKLKDVIDANETVDWRAFSFIDPTQLQTLNWREHQSQQAELLPLLKAYQRLLHILPPGEERRALPLLGAGLHSAIQIAGMPKPDVSRRWAELFPGEDALGEVFYQNALARRSYVLLQHINAVQSNEPHYRAARFQ
;
A
#
# COMPACT_ATOMS: atom_id res chain seq x y z
N MET A 1 -9.51 -8.98 18.24
CA MET A 1 -8.12 -8.47 18.06
C MET A 1 -8.21 -6.96 17.93
N PRO A 2 -7.70 -6.17 18.89
CA PRO A 2 -7.63 -4.72 18.72
C PRO A 2 -6.63 -4.42 17.60
N THR A 3 -7.09 -3.82 16.50
CA THR A 3 -6.20 -3.32 15.45
C THR A 3 -5.42 -2.14 16.00
N THR A 4 -4.15 -2.35 16.34
CA THR A 4 -3.23 -1.27 16.70
C THR A 4 -3.21 -0.24 15.56
N PRO A 5 -3.45 1.06 15.83
CA PRO A 5 -3.34 2.08 14.79
C PRO A 5 -1.91 2.08 14.27
N ILE A 6 -1.76 1.80 12.99
CA ILE A 6 -0.45 1.64 12.31
C ILE A 6 0.28 2.99 12.19
N ALA A 7 -0.48 4.08 12.26
CA ALA A 7 0.05 5.42 12.29
C ALA A 7 -0.75 6.27 13.28
N THR A 8 -0.02 7.03 14.10
CA THR A 8 -0.63 8.10 14.91
C THR A 8 -1.08 9.24 13.98
N SER A 9 -2.00 10.09 14.44
CA SER A 9 -2.41 11.28 13.68
C SER A 9 -1.20 12.15 13.29
N ALA A 10 -0.22 12.28 14.19
CA ALA A 10 1.02 13.00 13.94
C ALA A 10 1.86 12.36 12.82
N ALA A 11 1.99 11.03 12.80
CA ALA A 11 2.72 10.32 11.75
C ALA A 11 2.03 10.45 10.37
N LEU A 12 0.70 10.42 10.34
CA LEU A 12 -0.07 10.65 9.11
C LEU A 12 0.06 12.07 8.58
N SER A 13 0.11 13.07 9.47
CA SER A 13 0.35 14.46 9.05
C SER A 13 1.69 14.59 8.35
N LYS A 14 2.76 14.08 8.97
CA LYS A 14 4.12 14.10 8.39
C LYS A 14 4.19 13.35 7.07
N LEU A 15 3.51 12.20 6.98
CA LEU A 15 3.41 11.45 5.72
C LEU A 15 2.74 12.29 4.64
N LYS A 16 1.64 12.98 4.97
CA LYS A 16 0.94 13.88 4.05
C LYS A 16 1.88 14.99 3.58
N ASP A 17 2.63 15.60 4.50
CA ASP A 17 3.58 16.66 4.16
C ASP A 17 4.65 16.19 3.17
N VAL A 18 5.15 14.96 3.31
CA VAL A 18 6.08 14.35 2.34
C VAL A 18 5.38 14.08 1.00
N ILE A 19 4.15 13.55 0.99
CA ILE A 19 3.41 13.32 -0.26
C ILE A 19 3.17 14.63 -1.01
N ASP A 20 2.69 15.66 -0.31
CA ASP A 20 2.45 17.00 -0.85
C ASP A 20 3.75 17.68 -1.31
N ALA A 21 4.91 17.37 -0.70
CA ALA A 21 6.19 17.89 -1.15
C ALA A 21 6.67 17.31 -2.49
N ASN A 22 6.05 16.22 -2.94
CA ASN A 22 6.47 15.41 -4.07
C ASN A 22 5.27 15.18 -5.02
N GLU A 23 4.52 16.22 -5.35
CA GLU A 23 3.28 16.14 -6.17
C GLU A 23 3.50 15.53 -7.56
N THR A 24 4.71 15.66 -8.11
CA THR A 24 5.09 15.14 -9.43
C THR A 24 5.50 13.67 -9.41
N VAL A 25 5.65 13.07 -8.23
CA VAL A 25 6.04 11.66 -8.09
C VAL A 25 4.83 10.78 -8.39
N ASP A 26 4.98 9.88 -9.37
CA ASP A 26 4.05 8.78 -9.54
C ASP A 26 4.29 7.73 -8.44
N TRP A 27 3.54 7.88 -7.35
CA TRP A 27 3.61 6.98 -6.20
C TRP A 27 3.21 5.54 -6.52
N ARG A 28 2.43 5.28 -7.60
CA ARG A 28 2.12 3.90 -8.02
C ARG A 28 3.34 3.24 -8.67
N ALA A 29 4.18 4.00 -9.37
CA ALA A 29 5.35 3.49 -10.08
C ALA A 29 6.68 3.63 -9.29
N PHE A 30 6.71 4.45 -8.24
CA PHE A 30 7.92 4.77 -7.50
C PHE A 30 8.60 3.54 -6.87
N SER A 31 9.93 3.42 -7.05
CA SER A 31 10.69 2.30 -6.48
C SER A 31 11.22 2.64 -5.09
N PHE A 32 10.66 1.99 -4.06
CA PHE A 32 11.20 2.03 -2.69
C PHE A 32 12.36 1.05 -2.43
N ILE A 33 12.81 0.33 -3.47
CA ILE A 33 13.94 -0.60 -3.40
C ILE A 33 15.23 0.11 -3.84
N ASP A 34 15.10 1.05 -4.78
CA ASP A 34 16.22 1.82 -5.32
C ASP A 34 16.63 2.96 -4.35
N PRO A 35 17.81 2.88 -3.72
CA PRO A 35 18.27 3.92 -2.79
C PRO A 35 18.45 5.27 -3.47
N THR A 36 18.74 5.30 -4.78
CA THR A 36 18.93 6.55 -5.52
C THR A 36 17.62 7.30 -5.66
N GLN A 37 16.52 6.61 -5.99
CA GLN A 37 15.18 7.22 -6.01
C GLN A 37 14.75 7.72 -4.64
N LEU A 38 15.06 6.99 -3.56
CA LEU A 38 14.74 7.46 -2.21
C LEU A 38 15.46 8.76 -1.82
N GLN A 39 16.66 8.99 -2.36
CA GLN A 39 17.42 10.22 -2.15
C GLN A 39 16.86 11.41 -2.94
N THR A 40 16.09 11.17 -4.01
CA THR A 40 15.46 12.26 -4.78
C THR A 40 14.18 12.78 -4.14
N LEU A 41 13.63 12.10 -3.14
CA LEU A 41 12.43 12.54 -2.45
C LEU A 41 12.70 13.79 -1.61
N ASN A 42 11.80 14.76 -1.70
CA ASN A 42 11.78 15.91 -0.81
C ASN A 42 11.16 15.51 0.54
N TRP A 43 11.99 15.26 1.55
CA TRP A 43 11.55 14.91 2.90
C TRP A 43 11.16 16.12 3.76
N ARG A 44 11.29 17.36 3.22
CA ARG A 44 11.14 18.63 3.97
C ARG A 44 11.94 18.59 5.28
N GLU A 45 11.27 18.86 6.40
CA GLU A 45 11.80 18.86 7.76
C GLU A 45 11.82 17.46 8.40
N HIS A 46 11.39 16.42 7.69
CA HIS A 46 11.25 15.05 8.20
C HIS A 46 12.39 14.12 7.80
N GLN A 47 13.52 14.63 7.30
CA GLN A 47 14.68 13.84 6.90
C GLN A 47 15.16 12.90 8.01
N SER A 48 15.19 13.36 9.27
CA SER A 48 15.60 12.56 10.43
C SER A 48 14.61 11.43 10.79
N GLN A 49 13.38 11.50 10.28
CA GLN A 49 12.29 10.55 10.53
C GLN A 49 12.04 9.63 9.33
N GLN A 50 12.92 9.65 8.33
CA GLN A 50 12.80 8.84 7.11
C GLN A 50 12.57 7.36 7.41
N ALA A 51 13.28 6.79 8.40
CA ALA A 51 13.14 5.39 8.77
C ALA A 51 11.73 5.04 9.29
N GLU A 52 11.07 5.98 9.97
CA GLU A 52 9.71 5.82 10.50
C GLU A 52 8.64 6.04 9.43
N LEU A 53 8.89 6.96 8.49
CA LEU A 53 7.94 7.30 7.43
C LEU A 53 7.98 6.32 6.25
N LEU A 54 9.13 5.66 6.00
CA LEU A 54 9.29 4.75 4.88
C LEU A 54 8.31 3.56 4.89
N PRO A 55 8.05 2.88 6.03
CA PRO A 55 6.99 1.86 6.11
C PRO A 55 5.60 2.40 5.76
N LEU A 56 5.31 3.65 6.14
CA LEU A 56 4.02 4.30 5.88
C LEU A 56 3.88 4.71 4.41
N LEU A 57 4.94 5.22 3.77
CA LEU A 57 4.98 5.46 2.32
C LEU A 57 4.75 4.17 1.52
N LYS A 58 5.39 3.07 1.92
CA LYS A 58 5.15 1.75 1.32
C LYS A 58 3.70 1.29 1.53
N ALA A 59 3.10 1.58 2.69
CA ALA A 59 1.70 1.27 2.96
C ALA A 59 0.75 2.10 2.11
N TYR A 60 1.03 3.38 1.97
CA TYR A 60 0.32 4.29 1.07
C TYR A 60 0.36 3.79 -0.37
N GLN A 61 1.55 3.45 -0.91
CA GLN A 61 1.68 2.88 -2.26
C GLN A 61 0.89 1.58 -2.42
N ARG A 62 0.93 0.68 -1.43
CA ARG A 62 0.12 -0.56 -1.47
C ARG A 62 -1.37 -0.28 -1.59
N LEU A 63 -1.88 0.75 -0.92
CA LEU A 63 -3.28 1.17 -1.04
C LEU A 63 -3.57 1.77 -2.41
N LEU A 64 -2.65 2.55 -2.98
CA LEU A 64 -2.81 3.07 -4.34
C LEU A 64 -3.00 1.93 -5.34
N HIS A 65 -2.27 0.81 -5.22
CA HIS A 65 -2.47 -0.35 -6.10
C HIS A 65 -3.81 -1.08 -5.93
N ILE A 66 -4.57 -0.79 -4.87
CA ILE A 66 -5.90 -1.38 -4.64
C ILE A 66 -6.97 -0.38 -5.10
N LEU A 67 -6.75 0.90 -4.87
CA LEU A 67 -7.68 1.95 -5.26
C LEU A 67 -7.76 2.07 -6.80
N PRO A 68 -8.97 2.27 -7.35
CA PRO A 68 -9.13 2.65 -8.74
C PRO A 68 -8.30 3.90 -9.08
N PRO A 69 -7.84 4.07 -10.32
CA PRO A 69 -7.20 5.31 -10.77
C PRO A 69 -8.10 6.52 -10.49
N GLY A 70 -7.53 7.62 -9.99
CA GLY A 70 -8.26 8.84 -9.65
C GLY A 70 -8.77 8.89 -8.19
N GLU A 71 -8.66 7.80 -7.43
CA GLU A 71 -9.11 7.71 -6.04
C GLU A 71 -7.95 7.80 -5.02
N GLU A 72 -6.77 8.29 -5.44
CA GLU A 72 -5.54 8.37 -4.65
C GLU A 72 -5.75 9.09 -3.29
N ARG A 73 -6.62 10.10 -3.28
CA ARG A 73 -6.98 10.89 -2.08
C ARG A 73 -7.50 10.05 -0.90
N ARG A 74 -8.01 8.84 -1.16
CA ARG A 74 -8.56 7.94 -0.14
C ARG A 74 -7.52 7.12 0.61
N ALA A 75 -6.30 7.02 0.08
CA ALA A 75 -5.27 6.17 0.68
C ALA A 75 -4.85 6.63 2.07
N LEU A 76 -4.75 7.94 2.34
CA LEU A 76 -4.42 8.45 3.67
C LEU A 76 -5.51 8.15 4.72
N PRO A 77 -6.82 8.43 4.46
CA PRO A 77 -7.89 8.01 5.36
C PRO A 77 -7.92 6.49 5.63
N LEU A 78 -7.74 5.67 4.58
CA LEU A 78 -7.67 4.21 4.73
C LEU A 78 -6.51 3.77 5.62
N LEU A 79 -5.33 4.37 5.41
CA LEU A 79 -4.15 4.10 6.24
C LEU A 79 -4.39 4.49 7.70
N GLY A 80 -5.05 5.63 7.94
CA GLY A 80 -5.43 6.08 9.28
C GLY A 80 -6.44 5.17 9.97
N ALA A 81 -7.31 4.51 9.21
CA ALA A 81 -8.20 3.46 9.71
C ALA A 81 -7.51 2.09 9.91
N GLY A 82 -6.20 2.02 9.69
CA GLY A 82 -5.41 0.79 9.83
C GLY A 82 -5.59 -0.20 8.68
N LEU A 83 -6.07 0.23 7.52
CA LEU A 83 -6.12 -0.56 6.29
C LEU A 83 -4.90 -0.23 5.45
N HIS A 84 -4.05 -1.22 5.12
CA HIS A 84 -2.72 -0.90 4.55
C HIS A 84 -2.15 -1.94 3.57
N SER A 85 -2.87 -3.03 3.31
CA SER A 85 -2.42 -4.03 2.34
C SER A 85 -3.55 -4.88 1.79
N ALA A 86 -3.38 -5.34 0.55
CA ALA A 86 -4.35 -6.21 -0.12
C ALA A 86 -4.55 -7.52 0.65
N ILE A 87 -3.48 -8.10 1.19
CA ILE A 87 -3.54 -9.35 1.97
C ILE A 87 -4.43 -9.19 3.20
N GLN A 88 -4.23 -8.10 3.96
CA GLN A 88 -5.04 -7.78 5.14
C GLN A 88 -6.50 -7.56 4.75
N ILE A 89 -6.75 -6.65 3.81
CA ILE A 89 -8.12 -6.26 3.40
C ILE A 89 -8.88 -7.47 2.87
N ALA A 90 -8.27 -8.25 1.97
CA ALA A 90 -8.88 -9.45 1.40
C ALA A 90 -9.04 -10.59 2.41
N GLY A 91 -8.29 -10.57 3.52
CA GLY A 91 -8.43 -11.52 4.62
C GLY A 91 -9.57 -11.19 5.59
N MET A 92 -10.14 -9.98 5.51
CA MET A 92 -11.29 -9.58 6.33
C MET A 92 -12.61 -10.08 5.73
N PRO A 93 -13.62 -10.39 6.57
CA PRO A 93 -14.98 -10.61 6.10
C PRO A 93 -15.49 -9.40 5.32
N LYS A 94 -16.12 -9.65 4.16
CA LYS A 94 -16.68 -8.58 3.32
C LYS A 94 -17.56 -7.58 4.10
N PRO A 95 -18.48 -8.00 4.99
CA PRO A 95 -19.28 -7.06 5.78
C PRO A 95 -18.45 -6.12 6.67
N ASP A 96 -17.29 -6.59 7.18
CA ASP A 96 -16.40 -5.76 7.99
C ASP A 96 -15.68 -4.71 7.15
N VAL A 97 -15.29 -5.05 5.92
CA VAL A 97 -14.70 -4.08 4.98
C VAL A 97 -15.75 -3.06 4.55
N SER A 98 -16.96 -3.50 4.18
CA SER A 98 -18.06 -2.60 3.82
C SER A 98 -18.40 -1.63 4.94
N ARG A 99 -18.47 -2.10 6.19
CA ARG A 99 -18.71 -1.25 7.36
C ARG A 99 -17.61 -0.20 7.53
N ARG A 100 -16.34 -0.61 7.55
CA ARG A 100 -15.20 0.32 7.68
C ARG A 100 -15.14 1.32 6.52
N TRP A 101 -15.51 0.89 5.31
CA TRP A 101 -15.60 1.76 4.16
C TRP A 101 -16.69 2.81 4.35
N ALA A 102 -17.91 2.40 4.72
CA ALA A 102 -19.03 3.32 4.93
C ALA A 102 -18.77 4.33 6.06
N GLU A 103 -18.02 3.93 7.10
CA GLU A 103 -17.56 4.83 8.17
C GLU A 103 -16.63 5.94 7.64
N LEU A 104 -15.77 5.64 6.66
CA LEU A 104 -14.82 6.59 6.07
C LEU A 104 -15.41 7.39 4.92
N PHE A 105 -16.28 6.76 4.12
CA PHE A 105 -16.80 7.26 2.84
C PHE A 105 -18.32 6.97 2.74
N PRO A 106 -19.16 7.72 3.48
CA PRO A 106 -20.59 7.46 3.53
C PRO A 106 -21.25 7.65 2.16
N GLY A 107 -22.13 6.72 1.78
CA GLY A 107 -22.87 6.77 0.51
C GLY A 107 -22.09 6.28 -0.72
N GLU A 108 -20.86 5.78 -0.53
CA GLU A 108 -19.99 5.34 -1.61
C GLU A 108 -19.84 3.81 -1.68
N ASP A 109 -20.93 3.07 -1.41
CA ASP A 109 -20.91 1.61 -1.28
C ASP A 109 -20.38 0.90 -2.54
N ALA A 110 -20.75 1.40 -3.73
CA ALA A 110 -20.29 0.85 -4.99
C ALA A 110 -18.77 0.92 -5.14
N LEU A 111 -18.16 2.04 -4.73
CA LEU A 111 -16.71 2.20 -4.77
C LEU A 111 -16.02 1.32 -3.72
N GLY A 112 -16.66 1.14 -2.55
CA GLY A 112 -16.18 0.22 -1.52
C GLY A 112 -16.17 -1.24 -1.97
N GLU A 113 -17.16 -1.66 -2.75
CA GLU A 113 -17.17 -2.97 -3.40
C GLU A 113 -15.99 -3.12 -4.36
N VAL A 114 -15.79 -2.15 -5.26
CA VAL A 114 -14.67 -2.17 -6.21
C VAL A 114 -13.33 -2.23 -5.49
N PHE A 115 -13.16 -1.44 -4.43
CA PHE A 115 -11.97 -1.48 -3.58
C PHE A 115 -11.71 -2.88 -2.99
N TYR A 116 -12.74 -3.54 -2.47
CA TYR A 116 -12.61 -4.89 -1.93
C TYR A 116 -12.28 -5.93 -3.00
N GLN A 117 -12.93 -5.86 -4.17
CA GLN A 117 -12.64 -6.75 -5.30
C GLN A 117 -11.20 -6.56 -5.81
N ASN A 118 -10.73 -5.31 -5.90
CA ASN A 118 -9.35 -5.04 -6.25
C ASN A 118 -8.37 -5.59 -5.21
N ALA A 119 -8.70 -5.55 -3.92
CA ALA A 119 -7.88 -6.14 -2.87
C ALA A 119 -7.78 -7.67 -3.03
N LEU A 120 -8.90 -8.34 -3.34
CA LEU A 120 -8.91 -9.78 -3.64
C LEU A 120 -8.02 -10.11 -4.84
N ALA A 121 -8.19 -9.39 -5.95
CA ALA A 121 -7.39 -9.58 -7.16
C ALA A 121 -5.89 -9.35 -6.89
N ARG A 122 -5.57 -8.26 -6.18
CA ARG A 122 -4.19 -7.92 -5.85
C ARG A 122 -3.55 -8.93 -4.91
N ARG A 123 -4.29 -9.48 -3.93
CA ARG A 123 -3.80 -10.58 -3.08
C ARG A 123 -3.42 -11.80 -3.93
N SER A 124 -4.29 -12.20 -4.84
CA SER A 124 -4.03 -13.34 -5.73
C SER A 124 -2.80 -13.11 -6.61
N TYR A 125 -2.66 -11.90 -7.18
CA TYR A 125 -1.47 -11.52 -7.95
C TYR A 125 -0.18 -11.61 -7.13
N VAL A 126 -0.17 -11.05 -5.92
CA VAL A 126 1.01 -11.09 -5.04
C VAL A 126 1.38 -12.51 -4.67
N LEU A 127 0.40 -13.37 -4.39
CA LEU A 127 0.62 -14.78 -4.09
C LEU A 127 1.25 -15.53 -5.28
N LEU A 128 0.75 -15.32 -6.50
CA LEU A 128 1.31 -15.92 -7.70
C LEU A 128 2.75 -15.45 -7.96
N GLN A 129 3.03 -14.16 -7.80
CA GLN A 129 4.39 -13.62 -7.91
C GLN A 129 5.34 -14.26 -6.89
N HIS A 130 4.88 -14.46 -5.66
CA HIS A 130 5.67 -15.14 -4.63
C HIS A 130 5.95 -16.61 -5.00
N ILE A 131 4.94 -17.36 -5.45
CA ILE A 131 5.10 -18.76 -5.90
C ILE A 131 6.11 -18.84 -7.05
N ASN A 132 5.98 -17.98 -8.06
CA ASN A 132 6.90 -17.94 -9.19
C ASN A 132 8.33 -17.60 -8.75
N ALA A 133 8.50 -16.66 -7.82
CA ALA A 133 9.81 -16.28 -7.29
C ALA A 133 10.46 -17.43 -6.51
N VAL A 134 9.68 -18.22 -5.77
CA VAL A 134 10.18 -19.41 -5.06
C VAL A 134 10.59 -20.49 -6.07
N GLN A 135 9.71 -20.86 -7.00
CA GLN A 135 9.96 -21.91 -8.00
C GLN A 135 11.16 -21.60 -8.90
N SER A 136 11.27 -20.36 -9.39
CA SER A 136 12.41 -19.94 -10.23
C SER A 136 13.76 -19.92 -9.50
N ASN A 137 13.74 -19.99 -8.16
CA ASN A 137 14.93 -20.10 -7.33
C ASN A 137 15.23 -21.54 -6.88
N GLU A 138 14.42 -22.53 -7.27
CA GLU A 138 14.68 -23.93 -6.93
C GLU A 138 15.92 -24.46 -7.69
N PRO A 139 16.73 -25.34 -7.07
CA PRO A 139 18.01 -25.77 -7.63
C PRO A 139 17.90 -26.39 -9.03
N HIS A 140 16.82 -27.11 -9.30
CA HIS A 140 16.59 -27.78 -10.58
C HIS A 140 16.26 -26.79 -11.72
N TYR A 141 15.55 -25.70 -11.43
CA TYR A 141 15.33 -24.62 -12.41
C TYR A 141 16.59 -23.78 -12.65
N ARG A 142 17.43 -23.57 -11.63
CA ARG A 142 18.72 -22.89 -11.78
C ARG A 142 19.69 -23.69 -12.65
N ALA A 143 19.75 -25.02 -12.48
CA ALA A 143 20.61 -25.89 -13.28
C ALA A 143 20.22 -25.94 -14.77
N ALA A 144 18.91 -25.90 -15.08
CA ALA A 144 18.40 -25.89 -16.45
C ALA A 144 18.61 -24.55 -17.20
N ARG A 145 18.91 -23.46 -16.49
CA ARG A 145 19.08 -22.11 -17.07
C ARG A 145 20.47 -21.84 -17.65
N PHE A 146 21.45 -22.71 -17.39
CA PHE A 146 22.85 -22.59 -17.82
C PHE A 146 23.29 -23.72 -18.77
N GLN A 147 22.33 -24.38 -19.45
CA GLN A 147 22.61 -25.30 -20.55
C GLN A 147 22.40 -24.62 -21.90
#